data_AF-A0A3D5J9S0-F1
#
_entry.id   AF-A0A3D5J9S0-F1
#
_cell.length_a   1.000
_cell.length_b   1.000
_cell.length_c   1.000
_cell.angle_alpha   90.00
_cell.angle_beta   90.00
_cell.angle_gamma   90.00
#
_symmetry.space_group_name_H-M   'P 1'
#
loop_
_entity.id
_entity.type
_entity.pdbx_description
1 polymer ?
#
loop_
_entity_poly.entity_id
_entity_poly.type
_entity_poly.pdbx_seq_one_letter_code
_entity_poly.pdbx_strand_id
1 'polypeptide(L)'
;KYKPDKIVSLHSPLDFIDLDYMDKREGDKELLAVRKRAWFQAKSFAEQSGTRFRDYRTFPGSLGRFGDEWKIPIYTLELPEKPGSKASNEFERFKSAMLELFNTNLSTQPTALNNKQDKDQLL
;
A
#
# COMPACT_ATOMS: atom_id res chain seq x y z
N LYS A 1 -15.31 -12.32 6.29
CA LYS A 1 -15.53 -11.34 5.19
C LYS A 1 -14.21 -10.61 4.95
N TYR A 2 -13.82 -10.33 3.70
CA TYR A 2 -12.48 -9.98 3.20
C TYR A 2 -11.50 -9.29 4.17
N LYS A 3 -10.26 -9.79 4.20
CA LYS A 3 -9.20 -9.39 5.13
C LYS A 3 -7.91 -8.99 4.36
N PRO A 4 -7.90 -7.87 3.63
CA PRO A 4 -6.75 -7.49 2.82
C PRO A 4 -5.54 -7.16 3.70
N ASP A 5 -4.35 -7.53 3.23
CA ASP A 5 -3.09 -7.19 3.89
C ASP A 5 -2.48 -5.88 3.38
N LYS A 6 -3.05 -5.31 2.31
CA LYS A 6 -2.76 -4.02 1.71
C LYS A 6 -3.93 -3.55 0.84
N ILE A 7 -3.96 -2.25 0.55
CA ILE A 7 -4.84 -1.66 -0.46
C ILE A 7 -3.97 -0.87 -1.43
N VAL A 8 -4.32 -0.91 -2.71
CA VAL A 8 -3.67 -0.09 -3.75
C VAL A 8 -4.74 0.78 -4.40
N SER A 9 -4.57 2.09 -4.31
CA SER A 9 -5.41 3.09 -4.96
C SER A 9 -4.71 3.60 -6.21
N LEU A 10 -5.42 3.62 -7.34
CA LEU A 10 -4.88 4.08 -8.62
C LEU A 10 -5.40 5.49 -8.91
N HIS A 11 -4.46 6.39 -9.21
CA HIS A 11 -4.70 7.80 -9.48
C HIS A 11 -3.84 8.27 -10.67
N SER A 12 -4.02 9.54 -11.03
CA SER A 12 -3.22 10.28 -12.01
C SER A 12 -3.36 11.77 -11.67
N PRO A 13 -2.41 12.67 -12.05
CA PRO A 13 -1.40 12.46 -13.10
C PRO A 13 0.07 12.58 -12.65
N LEU A 14 0.39 12.32 -11.37
CA LEU A 14 1.59 12.89 -10.75
C LEU A 14 2.89 12.06 -10.86
N ASP A 15 2.88 10.86 -11.44
CA ASP A 15 4.05 9.97 -11.59
C ASP A 15 4.82 9.77 -10.26
N PHE A 16 4.15 9.13 -9.31
CA PHE A 16 4.76 8.62 -8.09
C PHE A 16 4.01 7.43 -7.50
N ILE A 17 4.69 6.69 -6.64
CA ILE A 17 4.08 5.83 -5.63
C ILE A 17 4.23 6.50 -4.27
N ASP A 18 3.13 6.56 -3.54
CA ASP A 18 3.09 7.01 -2.17
C ASP A 18 2.62 5.87 -1.27
N LEU A 19 3.07 5.90 -0.03
CA LEU A 19 2.71 4.94 1.00
C LEU A 19 2.03 5.71 2.13
N ASP A 20 0.71 5.83 2.05
CA ASP A 20 -0.13 6.31 3.13
C ASP A 20 -0.08 5.27 4.27
N TYR A 21 0.60 5.60 5.37
CA TYR A 21 0.83 4.64 6.43
C TYR A 21 0.78 5.18 7.86
N MET A 22 0.35 4.27 8.74
CA MET A 22 0.24 4.38 10.19
C MET A 22 1.31 5.26 10.81
N ASP A 23 0.86 6.33 11.48
CA ASP A 23 1.74 7.06 12.37
C ASP A 23 2.29 6.12 13.46
N LYS A 24 3.54 6.40 13.88
CA LYS A 24 4.40 5.56 14.74
C LYS A 24 3.68 5.15 16.03
N ARG A 25 2.94 4.05 16.03
CA ARG A 25 2.45 3.46 17.27
C ARG A 25 3.52 2.55 17.84
N GLU A 26 4.32 3.15 18.71
CA GLU A 26 5.36 2.47 19.48
C GLU A 26 4.77 1.25 20.20
N GLY A 27 5.49 0.11 20.14
CA GLY A 27 5.17 -1.09 20.93
C GLY A 27 4.68 -2.32 20.14
N ASP A 28 4.15 -2.17 18.92
CA ASP A 28 3.69 -3.32 18.13
C ASP A 28 4.76 -3.79 17.12
N LYS A 29 5.42 -4.92 17.45
CA LYS A 29 6.50 -5.49 16.64
C LYS A 29 6.02 -5.99 15.27
N GLU A 30 4.81 -6.51 15.17
CA GLU A 30 4.29 -7.04 13.90
C GLU A 30 3.89 -5.90 12.97
N LEU A 31 3.22 -4.87 13.50
CA LEU A 31 2.93 -3.66 12.70
C LEU A 31 4.20 -2.97 12.22
N LEU A 32 5.28 -3.01 13.00
CA LEU A 32 6.59 -2.53 12.56
C LEU A 32 7.19 -3.39 11.43
N ALA A 33 7.02 -4.71 11.48
CA ALA A 33 7.49 -5.60 10.43
C ALA A 33 6.70 -5.40 9.13
N VAL A 34 5.37 -5.34 9.21
CA VAL A 34 4.47 -5.00 8.08
C VAL A 34 4.87 -3.66 7.47
N ARG A 35 5.12 -2.65 8.31
CA ARG A 35 5.60 -1.33 7.85
C ARG A 35 6.87 -1.41 7.04
N LYS A 36 7.88 -2.12 7.54
CA LYS A 36 9.18 -2.25 6.85
C LYS A 36 8.99 -2.93 5.50
N ARG A 37 8.23 -4.04 5.47
CA ARG A 37 7.89 -4.73 4.21
C ARG A 37 7.17 -3.79 3.25
N ALA A 38 6.21 -3.02 3.75
CA ALA A 38 5.43 -2.10 2.93
C ALA A 38 6.30 -1.02 2.28
N TRP A 39 7.21 -0.45 3.06
CA TRP A 39 8.15 0.57 2.62
C TRP A 39 9.15 0.02 1.58
N PHE A 40 9.72 -1.17 1.81
CA PHE A 40 10.62 -1.80 0.85
C PHE A 40 9.90 -2.10 -0.47
N GLN A 41 8.65 -2.54 -0.40
CA GLN A 41 7.84 -2.77 -1.59
C GLN A 41 7.57 -1.47 -2.36
N ALA A 42 7.29 -0.36 -1.68
CA ALA A 42 7.12 0.94 -2.34
C ALA A 42 8.40 1.40 -3.05
N LYS A 43 9.55 1.19 -2.41
CA LYS A 43 10.87 1.46 -3.01
C LYS A 43 11.15 0.58 -4.21
N SER A 44 10.92 -0.73 -4.11
CA SER A 44 11.07 -1.68 -5.22
C SER A 44 10.22 -1.27 -6.41
N PHE A 45 8.95 -0.90 -6.17
CA PHE A 45 8.06 -0.41 -7.22
C PHE A 45 8.62 0.85 -7.91
N ALA A 46 9.07 1.83 -7.13
CA ALA A 46 9.63 3.07 -7.65
C ALA A 46 10.87 2.83 -8.52
N GLU A 47 11.77 1.95 -8.08
CA GLU A 47 12.98 1.58 -8.82
C GLU A 47 12.65 0.86 -10.13
N GLN A 48 11.74 -0.12 -10.10
CA GLN A 48 11.37 -0.91 -11.28
C GLN A 48 10.61 -0.10 -12.33
N SER A 49 9.67 0.74 -11.89
CA SER A 49 8.86 1.56 -12.80
C SER A 49 9.55 2.87 -13.18
N GLY A 50 10.64 3.24 -12.52
CA GLY A 50 11.28 4.55 -12.67
C GLY A 50 10.41 5.71 -12.19
N THR A 51 9.35 5.46 -11.41
CA THR A 51 8.55 6.51 -10.79
C THR A 51 9.20 7.03 -9.51
N ARG A 52 8.68 8.11 -8.94
CA ARG A 52 9.17 8.65 -7.67
C ARG A 52 8.53 7.92 -6.50
N PHE A 53 9.28 7.63 -5.45
CA PHE A 53 8.68 7.27 -4.16
C PHE A 53 8.47 8.54 -3.32
N ARG A 54 7.24 8.73 -2.84
CA ARG A 54 6.84 9.77 -1.91
C ARG A 54 6.37 9.12 -0.60
N ASP A 55 6.53 9.87 0.48
CA ASP A 55 6.02 9.52 1.80
C ASP A 55 5.23 10.74 2.26
N TYR A 56 4.00 10.86 1.76
CA TYR A 56 3.08 11.89 2.19
C TYR A 56 2.47 11.48 3.54
N ARG A 57 2.15 12.50 4.35
CA ARG A 57 1.36 12.29 5.56
C ARG A 57 -0.10 12.15 5.18
N THR A 58 -0.84 11.37 5.96
CA THR A 58 -2.29 11.19 5.80
C THR A 58 -3.02 12.52 5.64
N PHE A 59 -3.68 12.70 4.50
CA PHE A 59 -4.55 13.85 4.26
C PHE A 59 -5.94 13.62 4.91
N PRO A 60 -6.53 14.62 5.59
CA PRO A 60 -7.88 14.47 6.15
C PRO A 60 -8.90 14.10 5.07
N GLY A 61 -9.57 12.96 5.26
CA GLY A 61 -10.57 12.44 4.32
C GLY A 61 -10.01 11.57 3.19
N SER A 62 -8.70 11.35 3.12
CA SER A 62 -8.11 10.40 2.18
C SER A 62 -8.34 8.95 2.60
N LEU A 63 -8.15 8.02 1.65
CA LEU A 63 -8.13 6.60 1.94
C LEU A 63 -7.06 6.26 3.00
N GLY A 64 -5.95 7.02 3.06
CA GLY A 64 -4.91 6.90 4.08
C GLY A 64 -5.46 6.88 5.52
N ARG A 65 -6.49 7.68 5.83
CA ARG A 65 -7.14 7.65 7.15
C ARG A 65 -7.82 6.32 7.46
N PHE A 66 -8.42 5.69 6.45
CA PHE A 66 -8.99 4.35 6.60
C PHE A 66 -7.87 3.33 6.89
N GLY A 67 -6.76 3.40 6.16
CA GLY A 67 -5.57 2.57 6.46
C GLY A 67 -5.10 2.78 7.90
N ASP A 68 -5.10 4.04 8.35
CA ASP A 68 -4.76 4.46 9.71
C ASP A 68 -5.65 3.84 10.80
N GLU A 69 -6.95 3.77 10.55
CA GLU A 69 -7.91 3.17 11.47
C GLU A 69 -7.79 1.63 11.47
N TRP A 70 -7.64 1.03 10.28
CA TRP A 70 -7.73 -0.42 10.07
C TRP A 70 -6.40 -1.18 10.07
N LYS A 71 -5.28 -0.49 10.20
CA LYS A 71 -3.93 -1.09 10.20
C LYS A 71 -3.57 -1.80 8.90
N ILE A 72 -4.01 -1.21 7.79
CA ILE A 72 -3.76 -1.72 6.45
C ILE A 72 -2.88 -0.71 5.72
N PRO A 73 -1.71 -1.12 5.21
CA PRO A 73 -0.91 -0.28 4.32
C PRO A 73 -1.70 0.11 3.07
N ILE A 74 -1.63 1.39 2.70
CA ILE A 74 -2.26 1.91 1.49
C ILE A 74 -1.18 2.46 0.58
N TYR A 75 -1.13 1.93 -0.64
CA TYR A 75 -0.33 2.49 -1.71
C TYR A 75 -1.20 3.39 -2.57
N THR A 76 -0.75 4.61 -2.79
CA THR A 76 -1.33 5.52 -3.77
C THR A 76 -0.42 5.53 -5.00
N LEU A 77 -0.86 4.90 -6.09
CA LEU A 77 -0.15 4.89 -7.37
C LEU A 77 -0.67 6.02 -8.24
N GLU A 78 0.11 7.08 -8.39
CA GLU A 78 -0.14 8.18 -9.30
C GLU A 78 0.52 7.89 -10.65
N LEU A 79 -0.27 7.47 -11.63
CA LEU A 79 0.18 7.28 -13.01
C LEU A 79 0.52 8.63 -13.66
N PRO A 80 1.47 8.69 -14.59
CA PRO A 80 1.85 9.94 -15.25
C PRO A 80 0.75 10.46 -16.18
N GLU A 81 0.66 11.79 -16.33
CA GLU A 81 -0.05 12.38 -17.46
C GLU A 81 0.63 12.00 -18.78
N LYS A 82 -0.04 11.19 -19.60
CA LYS A 82 0.43 10.87 -20.95
C LYS A 82 -0.74 10.84 -21.94
N PRO A 83 -0.50 11.19 -23.21
CA PRO A 83 -1.49 10.98 -24.26
C PRO A 83 -1.91 9.50 -24.34
N GLY A 84 -3.17 9.24 -24.67
CA GLY A 84 -3.70 7.88 -24.78
C GLY A 84 -2.93 6.99 -25.78
N SER A 85 -2.28 7.58 -26.78
CA SER A 85 -1.38 6.86 -27.70
C SER A 85 -0.17 6.21 -27.04
N LYS A 86 0.19 6.64 -25.82
CA LYS A 86 1.28 6.06 -25.01
C LYS A 86 0.78 5.11 -23.92
N ALA A 87 -0.53 4.87 -23.81
CA ALA A 87 -1.10 4.07 -22.72
C ALA A 87 -0.49 2.67 -22.62
N SER A 88 -0.26 1.99 -23.76
CA SER A 88 0.39 0.67 -23.77
C SER A 88 1.83 0.73 -23.27
N ASN A 89 2.58 1.79 -23.59
CA ASN A 89 3.97 1.94 -23.17
C ASN A 89 4.05 2.22 -21.66
N GLU A 90 3.16 3.05 -21.13
CA GLU A 90 3.09 3.27 -19.68
C GLU A 90 2.60 2.03 -18.95
N PHE A 91 1.63 1.29 -19.49
CA PHE A 91 1.20 0.02 -18.89
C PHE A 91 2.37 -0.96 -18.79
N GLU A 92 3.13 -1.18 -19.87
CA GLU A 92 4.29 -2.07 -19.84
C GLU A 92 5.40 -1.56 -18.90
N ARG A 93 5.58 -0.24 -18.77
CA ARG A 93 6.50 0.36 -17.77
C ARG A 93 6.14 -0.02 -16.33
N PHE A 94 4.85 -0.03 -15.97
CA PHE A 94 4.40 -0.33 -14.61
C PHE A 94 4.11 -1.81 -14.36
N LYS A 95 3.86 -2.60 -15.40
CA LYS A 95 3.33 -3.97 -15.32
C LYS A 95 4.08 -4.88 -14.37
N SER A 96 5.40 -5.00 -14.51
CA SER A 96 6.20 -5.88 -13.65
C SER A 96 6.14 -5.43 -12.18
N ALA A 97 6.28 -4.12 -11.95
CA ALA A 97 6.20 -3.53 -10.61
C ALA A 97 4.81 -3.72 -9.98
N MET A 98 3.73 -3.56 -10.76
CA MET A 98 2.36 -3.81 -10.32
C MET A 98 2.12 -5.28 -9.97
N LEU A 99 2.61 -6.21 -10.81
CA LEU A 99 2.50 -7.64 -10.54
C LEU A 99 3.24 -8.03 -9.26
N GLU A 100 4.45 -7.51 -9.03
CA GLU A 100 5.17 -7.73 -7.76
C GLU A 100 4.42 -7.13 -6.57
N LEU A 101 3.92 -5.90 -6.70
CA LEU A 101 3.17 -5.20 -5.67
C LEU A 101 1.92 -5.99 -5.25
N PHE A 102 1.16 -6.51 -6.22
CA PHE A 102 -0.08 -7.24 -5.97
C PHE A 102 0.15 -8.63 -5.39
N ASN A 103 1.20 -9.33 -5.83
CA ASN A 103 1.43 -10.73 -5.44
C ASN A 103 2.26 -10.89 -4.17
N THR A 104 2.95 -9.84 -3.72
CA THR A 104 3.77 -9.91 -2.51
C THR A 104 2.91 -9.64 -1.28
N ASN A 105 2.81 -10.64 -0.39
CA ASN A 105 2.10 -10.46 0.88
C ASN A 105 2.94 -9.64 1.86
N LEU A 106 2.32 -8.65 2.51
CA LEU A 106 2.93 -7.78 3.51
C LEU A 106 2.82 -8.32 4.93
N SER A 107 2.07 -9.40 5.11
CA SER A 107 2.00 -10.09 6.37
C SER A 107 1.92 -11.60 6.17
N THR A 108 2.62 -12.34 7.04
CA THR A 108 2.47 -13.79 7.17
C THR A 108 1.22 -14.15 7.98
N GLN A 109 0.61 -13.16 8.63
CA GLN A 109 -0.65 -13.29 9.36
C GLN A 109 -1.60 -12.12 9.06
N PRO A 110 -2.89 -12.37 8.81
CA PRO A 110 -3.89 -11.33 8.51
C PRO A 110 -3.84 -10.11 9.46
N THR A 111 -3.58 -8.94 8.88
CA THR A 111 -3.41 -7.64 9.54
C THR A 111 -4.73 -7.10 10.08
N ALA A 112 -4.78 -6.67 11.35
CA ALA A 112 -5.99 -6.33 12.13
C ALA A 112 -7.15 -7.35 12.12
N LEU A 113 -7.06 -8.41 11.33
CA LEU A 113 -8.21 -9.14 10.82
C LEU A 113 -8.24 -10.60 11.25
N ASN A 114 -7.27 -11.18 11.96
CA ASN A 114 -7.46 -12.54 12.54
C ASN A 114 -7.65 -12.67 14.03
N ASN A 115 -7.12 -11.80 14.89
CA ASN A 115 -7.01 -12.19 16.30
C ASN A 115 -8.01 -11.56 17.27
N LYS A 116 -9.04 -10.82 16.80
CA LYS A 116 -10.04 -10.21 17.71
C LYS A 116 -11.45 -10.80 17.67
N GLN A 117 -11.75 -11.79 16.82
CA GLN A 117 -13.06 -12.47 16.87
C GLN A 117 -13.06 -13.76 17.70
N ASP A 118 -11.91 -14.34 18.03
CA ASP A 118 -11.87 -15.62 18.77
C ASP A 118 -11.82 -15.46 20.30
N LYS A 119 -11.76 -14.24 20.84
CA LYS A 119 -11.76 -14.02 22.30
C LYS A 119 -13.12 -13.64 22.89
N ASP A 120 -14.05 -13.17 22.07
CA ASP A 120 -15.38 -12.73 22.53
C ASP A 120 -16.51 -13.74 22.20
N GLN A 121 -16.16 -14.96 21.75
CA GLN A 121 -17.10 -16.09 21.56
C GLN A 121 -16.93 -17.20 22.61
N LEU A 122 -16.24 -16.92 23.72
CA LEU A 122 -16.01 -17.87 24.82
C LEU A 122 -16.50 -17.34 26.18
N LEU A 123 -17.47 -16.43 26.19
CA LEU A 123 -18.24 -16.06 27.39
C LEU A 123 -19.72 -16.37 27.18
#